data_AF-A0A1M7ZVF0-F1
#
_entry.id   AF-A0A1M7ZVF0-F1
#
_cell.length_a   1.000
_cell.length_b   1.000
_cell.length_c   1.000
_cell.angle_alpha   90.00
_cell.angle_beta   90.00
_cell.angle_gamma   90.00
#
_symmetry.space_group_name_H-M   'P 1'
#
loop_
_entity.id
_entity.type
_entity.pdbx_description
1 polymer ?
#
loop_
_entity_poly.entity_id
_entity_poly.type
_entity_poly.pdbx_seq_one_letter_code
_entity_poly.pdbx_strand_id
1 'polypeptide(L)'
;MYSNVELNNLLHNANSLSDLLNIQTEVLQNAEEYLQIVSPDYFIFIGLHCRDTFPKILAEALNNMEGFQAFNQFTYILLNFEKYLSNAGIDYLSKTVKTIEEIMYSSTVS
;
A
#
# COMPACT_ATOMS: atom_id res chain seq x y z
N MET A 1 -5.80 7.10 -10.21
CA MET A 1 -4.58 6.52 -10.82
C MET A 1 -3.60 7.62 -11.20
N TYR A 2 -2.42 7.60 -10.58
CA TYR A 2 -1.25 8.41 -10.97
C TYR A 2 -0.50 7.77 -12.15
N SER A 3 0.27 8.57 -12.89
CA SER A 3 1.28 8.04 -13.82
C SER A 3 2.46 7.41 -13.07
N ASN A 4 3.28 6.62 -13.76
CA ASN A 4 4.49 6.02 -13.18
C ASN A 4 5.46 7.11 -12.63
N VAL A 5 5.62 8.22 -13.34
CA VAL A 5 6.46 9.36 -12.90
C VAL A 5 5.89 10.00 -11.62
N GLU A 6 4.59 10.22 -11.56
CA GLU A 6 3.94 10.79 -10.37
C GLU A 6 4.03 9.85 -9.17
N LEU A 7 3.80 8.55 -9.37
CA LEU A 7 3.92 7.57 -8.29
C LEU A 7 5.35 7.49 -7.76
N ASN A 8 6.34 7.49 -8.65
CA ASN A 8 7.73 7.49 -8.25
C ASN A 8 8.09 8.76 -7.46
N ASN A 9 7.57 9.92 -7.86
CA ASN A 9 7.74 11.17 -7.12
C ASN A 9 7.07 11.12 -5.74
N LEU A 10 5.87 10.55 -5.64
CA LEU A 10 5.19 10.38 -4.36
C LEU A 10 6.00 9.48 -3.42
N LEU A 11 6.51 8.35 -3.91
CA LEU A 11 7.35 7.44 -3.14
C LEU A 11 8.61 8.11 -2.59
N HIS A 12 9.30 8.91 -3.40
CA HIS A 12 10.53 9.58 -2.98
C HIS A 12 10.28 10.72 -1.97
N ASN A 13 9.08 11.30 -1.98
CA ASN A 13 8.72 12.40 -1.09
C ASN A 13 7.94 11.94 0.16
N ALA A 14 7.52 10.67 0.22
CA ALA A 14 6.80 10.13 1.36
C ALA A 14 7.65 10.20 2.63
N ASN A 15 7.16 10.94 3.63
CA ASN A 15 7.89 11.23 4.86
C ASN A 15 7.08 10.93 6.13
N SER A 16 5.85 10.46 5.97
CA SER A 16 4.94 10.09 7.06
C SER A 16 4.33 8.71 6.84
N LEU A 17 3.76 8.13 7.89
CA LEU A 17 2.96 6.90 7.78
C LEU A 17 1.75 7.12 6.88
N SER A 18 1.11 8.30 6.97
CA SER A 18 -0.02 8.64 6.13
C SER A 18 0.33 8.67 4.64
N ASP A 19 1.51 9.19 4.26
CA ASP A 19 1.93 9.22 2.86
C ASP A 19 2.09 7.80 2.31
N LEU A 20 2.78 6.94 3.06
CA LEU A 20 2.99 5.55 2.64
C LEU A 20 1.67 4.81 2.53
N LEU A 21 0.77 4.95 3.50
CA LEU A 21 -0.57 4.35 3.44
C LEU A 21 -1.36 4.85 2.22
N ASN A 22 -1.37 6.15 1.95
CA ASN A 22 -2.08 6.71 0.81
C ASN A 22 -1.55 6.16 -0.53
N ILE A 23 -0.23 6.02 -0.66
CA ILE A 23 0.40 5.44 -1.85
C ILE A 23 0.03 3.95 -2.00
N GLN A 24 0.14 3.19 -0.91
CA GLN A 24 -0.17 1.76 -0.91
C GLN A 24 -1.64 1.50 -1.24
N THR A 25 -2.55 2.26 -0.65
CA THR A 25 -3.99 2.19 -0.93
C THR A 25 -4.28 2.51 -2.39
N GLU A 26 -3.79 3.64 -2.92
CA GLU A 26 -4.01 4.03 -4.32
C GLU A 26 -3.54 2.92 -5.28
N VAL A 27 -2.37 2.35 -5.05
CA VAL A 27 -1.79 1.34 -5.94
C VAL A 27 -2.58 0.03 -5.88
N LEU A 28 -2.96 -0.40 -4.68
CA LEU A 28 -3.68 -1.66 -4.51
C LEU A 28 -5.15 -1.56 -4.93
N GLN A 29 -5.81 -0.41 -4.74
CA GLN A 29 -7.18 -0.17 -5.22
C GLN A 29 -7.27 -0.12 -6.75
N ASN A 30 -6.27 0.47 -7.41
CA ASN A 30 -6.23 0.63 -8.86
C ASN A 30 -5.29 -0.40 -9.52
N ALA A 31 -5.11 -1.56 -8.88
CA ALA A 31 -4.12 -2.56 -9.30
C ALA A 31 -4.40 -3.08 -10.71
N GLU A 32 -5.67 -3.21 -11.09
CA GLU A 32 -6.08 -3.64 -12.43
C GLU A 32 -5.62 -2.65 -13.50
N GLU A 33 -5.83 -1.36 -13.26
CA GLU A 33 -5.44 -0.28 -14.18
C GLU A 33 -3.92 -0.14 -14.27
N TYR A 34 -3.21 -0.23 -13.14
CA TYR A 34 -1.75 -0.21 -13.14
C TYR A 34 -1.17 -1.41 -13.91
N LEU A 35 -1.75 -2.60 -13.79
CA LEU A 35 -1.29 -3.79 -14.53
C LEU A 35 -1.40 -3.65 -16.06
N GLN A 36 -2.17 -2.69 -16.57
CA GLN A 36 -2.20 -2.39 -18.01
C GLN A 36 -0.94 -1.65 -18.49
N ILE A 37 -0.18 -1.03 -17.59
CA ILE A 37 0.95 -0.14 -17.92
C ILE A 37 2.27 -0.50 -17.22
N VAL A 38 2.25 -1.34 -16.19
CA VAL A 38 3.44 -1.81 -15.46
C VAL A 38 3.39 -3.32 -15.20
N SER A 39 4.56 -3.93 -14.98
CA SER A 39 4.65 -5.33 -14.58
C SER A 39 4.33 -5.53 -13.08
N PRO A 40 3.96 -6.76 -12.67
CA PRO A 40 3.83 -7.11 -11.25
C PRO A 40 5.05 -6.75 -10.38
N ASP A 41 6.27 -6.79 -10.94
CA ASP A 41 7.50 -6.38 -10.24
C ASP A 41 7.45 -4.94 -9.71
N TYR A 42 6.67 -4.07 -10.36
CA TYR A 42 6.53 -2.69 -9.92
C TYR A 42 5.81 -2.58 -8.56
N PHE A 43 4.82 -3.45 -8.31
CA PHE A 43 4.15 -3.54 -7.00
C PHE A 43 5.10 -4.03 -5.92
N ILE A 44 5.96 -5.01 -6.26
CA ILE A 44 7.01 -5.50 -5.36
C ILE A 44 8.00 -4.39 -5.04
N PHE A 45 8.42 -3.60 -6.04
CA PHE A 45 9.27 -2.42 -5.85
C PHE A 45 8.67 -1.43 -4.85
N ILE A 46 7.37 -1.12 -4.97
CA ILE A 46 6.66 -0.24 -4.04
C ILE A 46 6.69 -0.82 -2.61
N GLY A 47 6.44 -2.13 -2.47
CA GLY A 47 6.52 -2.82 -1.17
C GLY A 47 7.91 -2.75 -0.55
N LEU A 48 8.97 -2.93 -1.34
CA LEU A 48 10.36 -2.79 -0.89
C LEU A 48 10.66 -1.37 -0.42
N HIS A 49 10.26 -0.36 -1.21
CA HIS A 49 10.45 1.04 -0.87
C HIS A 49 9.74 1.43 0.43
N CYS A 50 8.49 0.97 0.62
CA CYS A 50 7.74 1.19 1.85
C CYS A 50 8.47 0.59 3.06
N ARG A 51 8.88 -0.68 2.97
CA ARG A 51 9.62 -1.37 4.04
C ARG A 51 10.92 -0.65 4.38
N ASP A 52 11.66 -0.19 3.38
CA ASP A 52 12.96 0.45 3.58
C ASP A 52 12.80 1.90 4.09
N THR A 53 11.64 2.53 3.87
CA THR A 53 11.29 3.85 4.41
C THR A 53 10.78 3.77 5.85
N PHE A 54 10.18 2.64 6.24
CA PHE A 54 9.56 2.45 7.55
C PHE A 54 10.41 2.86 8.77
N PRO A 55 11.73 2.56 8.85
CA PRO A 55 12.55 2.97 10.00
C PRO A 55 12.55 4.48 10.26
N LYS A 56 12.36 5.31 9.22
CA LYS A 56 12.33 6.78 9.33
C LYS A 56 11.05 7.28 10.00
N ILE A 57 9.97 6.53 9.87
CA ILE A 57 8.63 6.90 10.35
C ILE A 57 8.16 6.04 11.53
N LEU A 58 9.03 5.18 12.07
CA LEU A 58 8.69 4.22 13.13
C LEU A 58 8.08 4.89 14.36
N ALA A 59 8.63 6.05 14.78
CA ALA A 59 8.11 6.78 15.93
C ALA A 59 6.68 7.28 15.72
N GLU A 60 6.33 7.71 14.50
CA GLU A 60 4.96 8.06 14.13
C GLU A 60 4.06 6.82 14.14
N ALA A 61 4.54 5.73 13.54
CA ALA A 61 3.78 4.49 13.44
C ALA A 61 3.44 3.86 14.79
N LEU A 62 4.33 3.95 15.78
CA LEU A 62 4.07 3.47 17.14
C LEU A 62 2.96 4.26 17.87
N ASN A 63 2.67 5.49 17.42
CA ASN A 63 1.57 6.30 17.96
C ASN A 63 0.25 6.09 17.19
N ASN A 64 0.26 5.32 16.09
CA ASN A 64 -0.90 5.00 15.27
C ASN A 64 -0.88 3.50 14.94
N MET A 65 -1.29 2.68 15.92
CA MET A 65 -1.19 1.23 15.83
C MET A 65 -2.05 0.65 14.71
N GLU A 66 -3.22 1.22 14.46
CA GLU A 66 -4.13 0.83 13.38
C GLU A 66 -3.50 1.12 12.02
N GLY A 67 -2.96 2.32 11.82
CA GLY A 67 -2.23 2.69 10.62
C GLY A 67 -0.98 1.82 10.41
N PHE A 68 -0.27 1.48 11.47
CA PHE A 68 0.87 0.57 11.41
C PHE A 68 0.47 -0.85 11.00
N GLN A 69 -0.65 -1.37 11.53
CA GLN A 69 -1.18 -2.67 11.11
C GLN A 69 -1.58 -2.67 9.64
N ALA A 70 -2.29 -1.64 9.18
CA ALA A 70 -2.66 -1.49 7.78
C ALA A 70 -1.42 -1.41 6.88
N PHE A 71 -0.43 -0.60 7.26
CA PHE A 71 0.84 -0.46 6.55
C PHE A 71 1.56 -1.81 6.40
N ASN A 72 1.63 -2.61 7.46
CA ASN A 72 2.26 -3.93 7.39
C ASN A 72 1.49 -4.87 6.45
N GLN A 73 0.16 -4.87 6.51
CA GLN A 73 -0.67 -5.71 5.66
C GLN A 73 -0.53 -5.32 4.18
N PHE A 74 -0.62 -4.03 3.86
CA PHE A 74 -0.41 -3.55 2.49
C PHE A 74 1.00 -3.82 1.98
N THR A 75 2.02 -3.58 2.81
CA THR A 75 3.41 -3.90 2.48
C THR A 75 3.57 -5.40 2.19
N TYR A 76 2.96 -6.27 2.99
CA TYR A 76 3.00 -7.71 2.78
C TYR A 76 2.32 -8.12 1.47
N ILE A 77 1.17 -7.53 1.15
CA ILE A 77 0.46 -7.77 -0.12
C ILE A 77 1.34 -7.37 -1.29
N LEU A 78 1.92 -6.17 -1.27
CA LEU A 78 2.80 -5.66 -2.33
C LEU A 78 4.04 -6.54 -2.54
N LEU A 79 4.70 -6.96 -1.46
CA LEU A 79 5.86 -7.86 -1.53
C LEU A 79 5.53 -9.26 -2.05
N ASN A 80 4.26 -9.67 -1.99
CA ASN A 80 3.78 -10.96 -2.47
C ASN A 80 2.77 -10.81 -3.60
N PHE A 81 2.79 -9.70 -4.33
CA PHE A 81 1.71 -9.30 -5.22
C PHE A 81 1.38 -10.38 -6.26
N GLU A 82 2.40 -10.99 -6.88
CA GLU A 82 2.20 -12.08 -7.84
C GLU A 82 1.43 -13.28 -7.26
N LYS A 83 1.69 -13.65 -6.00
CA LYS A 83 0.99 -14.75 -5.34
C LYS A 83 -0.47 -14.40 -5.07
N TYR A 84 -0.75 -13.15 -4.70
CA TYR A 84 -2.12 -12.69 -4.52
C TYR A 84 -2.88 -12.67 -5.85
N LEU A 85 -2.23 -12.19 -6.91
CA LEU A 85 -2.78 -12.17 -8.25
C LEU A 85 -3.07 -13.60 -8.76
N SER A 86 -2.16 -14.56 -8.55
CA SER A 86 -2.30 -15.93 -9.05
C SER A 86 -3.31 -16.78 -8.28
N ASN A 87 -3.41 -16.60 -6.96
CA ASN A 87 -4.18 -17.50 -6.10
C ASN A 87 -5.60 -17.02 -5.82
N ALA A 88 -5.80 -15.70 -5.76
CA ALA A 88 -7.05 -15.12 -5.28
C ALA A 88 -7.72 -14.18 -6.30
N GLY A 89 -6.96 -13.73 -7.31
CA GLY A 89 -7.44 -12.80 -8.33
C GLY A 89 -7.57 -11.36 -7.84
N ILE A 90 -7.77 -10.44 -8.79
CA ILE A 90 -7.82 -9.00 -8.52
C ILE A 90 -8.97 -8.64 -7.57
N ASP A 91 -10.12 -9.33 -7.67
CA ASP A 91 -11.31 -9.11 -6.84
C ASP A 91 -11.05 -9.35 -5.35
N TYR A 92 -10.20 -10.32 -5.02
CA TYR A 92 -9.83 -10.59 -3.63
C TYR A 92 -8.93 -9.48 -3.10
N LEU A 93 -7.96 -9.04 -3.91
CA LEU A 93 -7.07 -7.93 -3.57
C LEU A 93 -7.89 -6.67 -3.24
N SER A 94 -8.83 -6.30 -4.10
CA SER A 94 -9.69 -5.13 -3.91
C SER A 94 -10.57 -5.24 -2.65
N LYS A 95 -11.10 -6.43 -2.34
CA LYS A 95 -11.87 -6.66 -1.11
C LYS A 95 -11.01 -6.56 0.15
N THR A 96 -9.80 -7.13 0.13
CA THR A 96 -8.85 -7.04 1.24
C THR A 96 -8.49 -5.59 1.52
N VAL A 97 -8.18 -4.81 0.47
CA VAL A 97 -7.84 -3.38 0.61
C VAL A 97 -8.98 -2.61 1.24
N LYS A 98 -10.20 -2.78 0.71
CA LYS A 98 -11.40 -2.13 1.25
C LYS A 98 -11.65 -2.47 2.72
N THR A 99 -11.46 -3.73 3.10
CA THR A 99 -11.66 -4.17 4.50
C THR A 99 -10.65 -3.49 5.43
N ILE A 100 -9.39 -3.36 5.00
CA ILE A 100 -8.34 -2.70 5.80
C ILE A 100 -8.64 -1.21 5.96
N GLU A 101 -9.10 -0.54 4.90
CA GLU A 101 -9.53 0.86 4.98
C GLU A 101 -10.71 1.05 5.93
N GLU A 102 -11.75 0.20 5.86
CA GLU A 102 -12.90 0.28 6.76
C GLU A 102 -12.50 0.18 8.24
N ILE A 103 -11.50 -0.66 8.56
CA ILE A 103 -10.95 -0.78 9.91
C ILE A 103 -10.19 0.50 10.31
N MET A 104 -9.41 1.09 9.40
CA MET A 104 -8.72 2.36 9.65
C MET A 104 -9.71 3.51 9.93
N TYR A 105 -10.75 3.65 9.10
CA TYR A 105 -11.71 4.74 9.23
C TYR A 105 -12.65 4.57 10.44
N SER A 106 -13.12 3.37 10.73
CA SER A 106 -14.00 3.12 11.89
C SER A 106 -13.33 3.44 13.23
N SER A 107 -12.01 3.27 13.32
CA SER A 107 -11.22 3.55 14.53
C SER A 107 -11.02 5.05 14.79
N THR A 108 -11.15 5.89 13.76
CA THR A 108 -11.01 7.36 13.89
C THR A 108 -12.28 8.10 14.33
N VAL A 109 -13.43 7.42 14.40
CA VAL A 109 -14.74 8.01 14.77
C VAL A 109 -15.17 7.62 16.20
N SER A 110 -14.24 7.03 16.98
CA SER A 110 -14.47 6.55 18.36
C SER A 110 -13.76 7.38 19.42
#